data_AF-A0AAV1MBK6-F1
#
_entry.id   AF-A0AAV1MBK6-F1
#
_cell.length_a   1.000
_cell.length_b   1.000
_cell.length_c   1.000
_cell.angle_alpha   90.00
_cell.angle_beta   90.00
_cell.angle_gamma   90.00
#
_symmetry.space_group_name_H-M   'P 1'
#
loop_
_entity.id
_entity.type
_entity.pdbx_description
1 polymer ?
#
loop_
_entity_poly.entity_id
_entity_poly.type
_entity_poly.pdbx_seq_one_letter_code
_entity_poly.pdbx_strand_id
1 'polypeptide(L)'
;MSLQYVKIYYGPYDAFHTVSHKPQKLRGLKDRLQKLGYRIDLVPVEYINYCMLEMCGHEVFRCNIQNLQFNTPVDSDPVGERAVQAVVDASAKFLRARSYLWFWALIENQLFRRSEYAPKDHWPFDVDLESFETCLQCPACASLKNQN
;
A
#
# COMPACT_ATOMS: atom_id res chain seq x y z
N MET A 1 4.56 -6.54 -8.07
CA MET A 1 3.37 -6.89 -7.25
C MET A 1 2.19 -6.11 -7.79
N SER A 2 1.10 -6.78 -8.20
CA SER A 2 -0.10 -6.09 -8.70
C SER A 2 -1.01 -5.65 -7.54
N LEU A 3 -1.65 -4.49 -7.67
CA LEU A 3 -2.58 -3.93 -6.69
C LEU A 3 -3.92 -4.68 -6.60
N GLN A 4 -4.18 -5.55 -7.56
CA GLN A 4 -5.38 -6.37 -7.65
C GLN A 4 -5.14 -7.81 -7.18
N TYR A 5 -4.00 -8.09 -6.56
CA TYR A 5 -3.63 -9.41 -6.10
C TYR A 5 -3.68 -9.49 -4.57
N VAL A 6 -4.42 -10.47 -4.07
CA VAL A 6 -4.69 -10.70 -2.65
C VAL A 6 -4.27 -12.11 -2.30
N LYS A 7 -3.46 -12.26 -1.25
CA LYS A 7 -3.17 -13.57 -0.64
C LYS A 7 -4.02 -13.73 0.61
N ILE A 8 -4.69 -14.86 0.73
CA ILE A 8 -5.46 -15.20 1.92
C ILE A 8 -4.72 -16.34 2.61
N TYR A 9 -4.11 -16.04 3.75
CA TYR A 9 -3.51 -17.01 4.63
C TYR A 9 -4.56 -17.60 5.54
N TYR A 10 -4.62 -18.93 5.60
CA TYR A 10 -5.62 -19.61 6.40
C TYR A 10 -5.07 -20.79 7.21
N GLY A 11 -5.42 -20.76 8.48
CA GLY A 11 -5.15 -21.76 9.50
C GLY A 11 -5.98 -23.03 9.41
N PRO A 12 -5.53 -24.14 10.01
CA PRO A 12 -6.45 -25.21 10.34
C PRO A 12 -7.43 -24.70 11.42
N TYR A 13 -8.69 -25.15 11.35
CA TYR A 13 -9.68 -24.85 12.39
C TYR A 13 -10.40 -26.14 12.78
N ASP A 14 -10.91 -26.18 14.01
CA ASP A 14 -11.72 -27.30 14.46
C ASP A 14 -13.10 -27.23 13.80
N ALA A 15 -13.39 -28.24 12.99
CA ALA A 15 -14.71 -28.47 12.44
C ALA A 15 -15.04 -29.96 12.56
N PHE A 16 -16.10 -30.29 13.27
CA PHE A 16 -16.53 -31.66 13.53
C PHE A 16 -15.41 -32.50 14.19
N HIS A 17 -14.76 -31.97 15.23
CA HIS A 17 -13.68 -32.63 15.99
C HIS A 17 -12.45 -33.02 15.16
N THR A 18 -12.25 -32.37 14.01
CA THR A 18 -11.08 -32.57 13.15
C THR A 18 -10.41 -31.22 12.89
N VAL A 19 -9.17 -31.08 13.36
CA VAL A 19 -8.35 -29.90 13.09
C VAL A 19 -7.66 -30.10 11.74
N SER A 20 -8.18 -29.45 10.70
CA SER A 20 -7.62 -29.56 9.35
C SER A 20 -7.83 -28.29 8.54
N HIS A 21 -7.03 -28.13 7.49
CA HIS A 21 -7.17 -27.02 6.54
C HIS A 21 -8.38 -27.25 5.63
N LYS A 22 -9.45 -26.49 5.86
CA LYS A 22 -10.69 -26.59 5.08
C LYS A 22 -10.94 -25.29 4.30
N PRO A 23 -10.55 -25.19 3.02
CA PRO A 23 -10.72 -23.98 2.23
C PRO A 23 -12.19 -23.67 1.88
N GLN A 24 -13.12 -24.62 2.10
CA GLN A 24 -14.54 -24.44 1.75
C GLN A 24 -15.18 -23.24 2.47
N LYS A 25 -14.71 -22.92 3.68
CA LYS A 25 -15.23 -21.80 4.47
C LYS A 25 -14.88 -20.43 3.88
N LEU A 26 -13.79 -20.35 3.12
CA LEU A 26 -13.34 -19.12 2.47
C LEU A 26 -13.90 -18.94 1.06
N ARG A 27 -14.72 -19.90 0.59
CA ARG A 27 -15.28 -19.87 -0.77
C ARG A 27 -16.14 -18.63 -1.02
N GLY A 28 -17.01 -18.29 -0.08
CA GLY A 28 -17.86 -17.09 -0.21
C GLY A 28 -17.03 -15.82 -0.37
N LEU A 29 -16.04 -15.63 0.50
CA LEU A 29 -15.13 -14.48 0.46
C LEU A 29 -14.34 -14.43 -0.86
N LYS A 30 -13.80 -15.58 -1.29
CA LYS A 30 -13.08 -15.71 -2.56
C LYS A 30 -13.96 -15.33 -3.75
N ASP A 31 -15.16 -15.88 -3.82
CA ASP A 31 -16.09 -15.65 -4.93
C ASP A 31 -16.49 -14.17 -5.02
N ARG A 32 -16.73 -13.50 -3.88
CA ARG A 32 -17.06 -12.06 -3.86
C ARG A 32 -15.90 -11.19 -4.34
N LEU A 33 -14.70 -11.44 -3.83
CA LEU A 33 -13.51 -10.69 -4.22
C LEU A 33 -13.13 -10.94 -5.70
N GLN A 34 -13.35 -12.15 -6.23
CA GLN A 34 -13.15 -12.44 -7.65
C GLN A 34 -14.15 -11.71 -8.54
N LYS A 35 -15.42 -11.62 -8.12
CA LYS A 35 -16.44 -10.81 -8.83
C LYS A 35 -16.07 -9.33 -8.89
N LEU A 36 -15.37 -8.82 -7.89
CA LEU A 36 -14.84 -7.45 -7.88
C LEU A 36 -13.58 -7.27 -8.75
N GLY A 37 -13.05 -8.35 -9.34
CA GLY A 37 -11.89 -8.32 -10.23
C GLY A 37 -10.54 -8.57 -9.56
N TYR A 38 -10.51 -8.97 -8.28
CA TYR A 38 -9.26 -9.32 -7.60
C TYR A 38 -8.83 -10.76 -7.95
N ARG A 39 -7.52 -10.95 -8.10
CA ARG A 39 -6.88 -12.27 -8.19
C ARG A 39 -6.53 -12.74 -6.78
N ILE A 40 -6.94 -13.96 -6.44
CA ILE A 40 -6.89 -14.47 -5.07
C ILE A 40 -6.18 -15.80 -5.02
N ASP A 41 -5.16 -15.86 -4.17
CA ASP A 41 -4.45 -17.10 -3.84
C ASP A 41 -4.69 -17.47 -2.37
N LEU A 42 -5.00 -18.75 -2.14
CA LEU A 42 -5.22 -19.31 -0.81
C LEU A 42 -3.93 -20.02 -0.38
N VAL A 43 -3.34 -19.57 0.72
CA VAL A 43 -2.10 -20.13 1.27
C VAL A 43 -2.39 -20.75 2.64
N PRO A 44 -2.23 -22.08 2.82
CA PRO A 44 -2.40 -22.70 4.12
C PRO A 44 -1.25 -22.35 5.07
N VAL A 45 -1.54 -22.11 6.35
CA VAL A 45 -0.56 -21.79 7.39
C VAL A 45 -0.86 -22.56 8.68
N GLU A 46 0.13 -23.03 9.41
CA GLU A 46 -0.05 -23.92 10.56
C GLU A 46 -0.68 -23.26 11.81
N TYR A 47 -0.96 -21.96 11.80
CA TYR A 47 -1.58 -21.25 12.92
C TYR A 47 -3.08 -21.57 13.06
N ILE A 48 -3.47 -22.11 14.20
CA ILE A 48 -4.87 -22.51 14.47
C ILE A 48 -5.78 -21.29 14.41
N ASN A 49 -6.95 -21.46 13.77
CA ASN A 49 -8.03 -20.45 13.71
C ASN A 49 -7.61 -19.10 13.09
N TYR A 50 -6.52 -19.06 12.33
CA TYR A 50 -5.94 -17.83 11.81
C TYR A 50 -6.42 -17.51 10.39
N CYS A 51 -6.96 -16.32 10.14
CA CYS A 51 -7.22 -15.81 8.79
C CYS A 51 -6.58 -14.45 8.63
N MET A 52 -5.80 -14.27 7.57
CA MET A 52 -5.17 -12.99 7.25
C MET A 52 -5.21 -12.74 5.75
N LEU A 53 -5.60 -11.53 5.37
CA LEU A 53 -5.56 -11.05 4.00
C LEU A 53 -4.35 -10.14 3.86
N GLU A 54 -3.50 -10.46 2.89
CA GLU A 54 -2.33 -9.67 2.52
C GLU A 54 -2.51 -9.10 1.12
N MET A 55 -2.20 -7.82 0.98
CA MET A 55 -2.07 -7.14 -0.31
C MET A 55 -0.72 -6.45 -0.40
N CYS A 56 0.00 -6.69 -1.50
CA CYS A 56 1.30 -6.06 -1.74
C CYS A 56 2.29 -6.16 -0.56
N GLY A 57 2.36 -7.30 0.13
CA GLY A 57 3.24 -7.48 1.29
C GLY A 57 2.73 -6.91 2.61
N HIS A 58 1.53 -6.31 2.63
CA HIS A 58 0.97 -5.67 3.83
C HIS A 58 -0.30 -6.38 4.30
N GLU A 59 -0.44 -6.50 5.62
CA GLU A 59 -1.65 -7.01 6.26
C GLU A 59 -2.79 -6.01 6.10
N VAL A 60 -3.86 -6.43 5.44
CA VAL A 60 -5.06 -5.62 5.22
C VAL A 60 -6.14 -5.93 6.25
N PHE A 61 -6.31 -7.21 6.55
CA PHE A 61 -7.35 -7.66 7.45
C PHE A 61 -6.93 -8.95 8.15
N ARG A 62 -7.33 -9.09 9.41
CA ARG A 62 -7.12 -10.29 10.20
C ARG A 62 -8.37 -10.62 11.00
N CYS A 63 -8.72 -11.90 11.00
CA CYS A 63 -9.82 -12.41 11.80
C CYS A 63 -9.57 -13.85 12.23
N ASN A 64 -10.40 -14.32 13.16
CA ASN A 64 -10.51 -15.73 13.48
C ASN A 64 -11.36 -16.42 12.39
N ILE A 65 -10.87 -17.53 11.81
CA ILE A 65 -11.61 -18.31 10.79
C ILE A 65 -12.98 -18.77 11.30
N GLN A 66 -13.12 -19.04 12.60
CA GLN A 66 -14.38 -19.49 13.18
C GLN A 66 -15.49 -18.45 13.05
N ASN A 67 -15.15 -17.16 13.02
CA ASN A 67 -16.12 -16.06 12.94
C ASN A 67 -16.74 -15.91 11.55
N LEU A 68 -16.14 -16.49 10.51
CA LEU A 68 -16.74 -16.54 9.18
C LEU A 68 -17.90 -17.54 9.18
N GLN A 69 -18.94 -17.26 8.39
CA GLN A 69 -20.07 -18.17 8.26
C GLN A 69 -19.84 -19.20 7.16
N PHE A 70 -20.24 -20.45 7.40
CA PHE A 70 -20.11 -21.50 6.39
C PHE A 70 -21.30 -21.45 5.43
N ASN A 71 -21.01 -21.51 4.12
CA ASN A 71 -22.02 -21.59 3.06
C ASN A 71 -23.08 -20.46 3.08
N THR A 72 -22.72 -19.31 3.64
CA THR A 72 -23.56 -18.11 3.67
C THR A 72 -23.01 -17.11 2.66
N PRO A 73 -23.86 -16.39 1.90
CA PRO A 73 -23.39 -15.32 1.03
C PRO A 73 -22.69 -14.23 1.86
N VAL A 74 -21.65 -13.62 1.29
CA VAL A 74 -20.84 -12.61 1.99
C VAL A 74 -21.67 -11.42 2.45
N ASP A 75 -22.70 -11.04 1.68
CA ASP A 75 -23.60 -9.94 2.03
C ASP A 75 -24.36 -10.16 3.36
N SER A 76 -24.48 -11.42 3.80
CA SER A 76 -25.11 -11.79 5.08
C SER A 76 -24.09 -12.12 6.18
N ASP A 77 -22.80 -12.24 5.86
CA ASP A 77 -21.73 -12.45 6.83
C ASP A 77 -21.08 -11.11 7.20
N PRO A 78 -21.28 -10.58 8.43
CA PRO A 78 -20.73 -9.30 8.83
C PRO A 78 -19.19 -9.29 8.92
N VAL A 79 -18.55 -10.45 9.09
CA VAL A 79 -17.08 -10.56 9.09
C VAL A 79 -16.57 -10.63 7.65
N GLY A 80 -17.25 -11.40 6.81
CA GLY A 80 -16.97 -11.49 5.39
C GLY A 80 -17.06 -10.13 4.70
N GLU A 81 -18.14 -9.37 4.94
CA GLU A 81 -18.33 -8.05 4.33
C GLU A 81 -17.28 -7.04 4.81
N ARG A 82 -16.93 -7.05 6.10
CA ARG A 82 -15.82 -6.22 6.63
C ARG A 82 -14.49 -6.56 5.98
N ALA A 83 -14.22 -7.83 5.72
CA ALA A 83 -12.99 -8.25 5.04
C ALA A 83 -12.95 -7.73 3.58
N VAL A 84 -14.07 -7.81 2.86
CA VAL A 84 -14.19 -7.26 1.50
C VAL A 84 -14.00 -5.75 1.49
N GLN A 85 -14.68 -5.04 2.39
CA GLN A 85 -14.55 -3.59 2.50
C GLN A 85 -13.11 -3.18 2.82
N ALA A 86 -12.43 -3.89 3.73
CA ALA A 86 -11.03 -3.63 4.04
C ALA A 86 -10.12 -3.77 2.81
N VAL A 87 -10.36 -4.78 1.96
CA VAL A 87 -9.62 -4.97 0.70
C VAL A 87 -9.87 -3.83 -0.28
N VAL A 88 -11.13 -3.38 -0.43
CA VAL A 88 -11.48 -2.25 -1.31
C VAL A 88 -10.86 -0.94 -0.81
N ASP A 89 -10.91 -0.68 0.49
CA ASP A 89 -10.32 0.52 1.08
C ASP A 89 -8.81 0.51 0.96
N ALA A 90 -8.17 -0.65 1.19
CA ALA A 90 -6.73 -0.82 1.01
C ALA A 90 -6.31 -0.62 -0.44
N SER A 91 -7.04 -1.19 -1.41
CA SER A 91 -6.72 -1.01 -2.83
C SER A 91 -6.80 0.46 -3.26
N ALA A 92 -7.80 1.20 -2.78
CA ALA A 92 -7.91 2.65 -3.01
C ALA A 92 -6.73 3.41 -2.40
N LYS A 93 -6.32 3.07 -1.16
CA LYS A 93 -5.15 3.68 -0.50
C LYS A 93 -3.85 3.39 -1.26
N PHE A 94 -3.64 2.16 -1.71
CA PHE A 94 -2.44 1.80 -2.48
C PHE A 94 -2.41 2.46 -3.86
N LEU A 95 -3.56 2.62 -4.52
CA LEU A 95 -3.65 3.36 -5.78
C LEU A 95 -3.27 4.83 -5.59
N ARG A 96 -3.76 5.48 -4.53
CA ARG A 96 -3.37 6.86 -4.18
C ARG A 96 -1.87 6.96 -3.91
N ALA A 97 -1.33 6.08 -3.06
CA ALA A 97 0.09 6.05 -2.73
C ALA A 97 0.96 5.90 -4.00
N ARG A 98 0.57 5.01 -4.93
CA ARG A 98 1.24 4.87 -6.22
C ARG A 98 1.22 6.15 -7.05
N SER A 99 0.07 6.82 -7.14
CA SER A 99 -0.05 8.08 -7.89
C SER A 99 0.81 9.19 -7.28
N TYR A 100 0.84 9.31 -5.95
CA TYR A 100 1.69 10.27 -5.27
C TYR A 100 3.18 9.99 -5.51
N LEU A 101 3.62 8.74 -5.31
CA LEU A 101 5.03 8.36 -5.53
C LEU A 101 5.45 8.57 -6.98
N TRP A 102 4.59 8.24 -7.94
CA TRP A 102 4.85 8.50 -9.35
C TRP A 102 4.98 10.00 -9.64
N PHE A 103 4.10 10.82 -9.09
CA PHE A 103 4.15 12.27 -9.26
C PHE A 103 5.44 12.86 -8.67
N TRP A 104 5.83 12.45 -7.46
CA TRP A 104 7.10 12.85 -6.85
C TRP A 104 8.30 12.44 -7.71
N ALA A 105 8.33 11.20 -8.19
CA ALA A 105 9.38 10.74 -9.08
C ALA A 105 9.39 11.51 -10.42
N LEU A 106 8.23 11.91 -10.95
CA LEU A 106 8.15 12.71 -12.17
C LEU A 106 8.71 14.11 -11.94
N ILE A 107 8.31 14.79 -10.86
CA ILE A 107 8.85 16.10 -10.50
C ILE A 107 10.37 16.02 -10.35
N GLU A 108 10.86 15.05 -9.59
CA GLU A 108 12.30 14.89 -9.37
C GLU A 108 13.06 14.71 -10.70
N ASN A 109 12.56 13.83 -11.58
CA ASN A 109 13.24 13.51 -12.83
C ASN A 109 13.11 14.58 -13.92
N GLN A 110 12.01 15.34 -13.96
CA GLN A 110 11.74 16.29 -15.05
C GLN A 110 11.97 17.75 -14.67
N LEU A 111 11.62 18.14 -13.44
CA LEU A 111 11.77 19.53 -12.97
C LEU A 111 13.10 19.77 -12.28
N PHE A 112 13.57 18.84 -11.46
CA PHE A 112 14.74 19.08 -10.60
C PHE A 112 16.05 18.49 -11.11
N ARG A 113 16.03 17.54 -12.07
CA ARG A 113 17.25 17.14 -12.76
C ARG A 113 17.72 18.23 -13.71
N ARG A 114 18.66 19.04 -13.23
CA ARG A 114 19.45 19.97 -14.05
C ARG A 114 20.35 19.16 -15.00
N SER A 115 19.83 18.85 -16.19
CA SER A 115 20.64 18.42 -17.32
C SER A 115 21.17 19.64 -18.09
N GLU A 116 22.18 19.46 -18.95
CA GLU A 116 22.71 20.53 -19.81
C GLU A 116 21.62 21.16 -20.71
N TYR A 117 20.59 20.36 -21.04
CA TYR A 117 19.43 20.77 -21.83
C TYR A 117 18.19 21.11 -20.98
N ALA A 118 18.32 21.20 -19.65
CA ALA A 118 17.20 21.56 -18.80
C ALA A 118 16.79 23.02 -19.03
N PRO A 119 15.49 23.35 -18.86
CA PRO A 119 15.03 24.73 -18.87
C PRO A 119 15.87 25.55 -17.88
N LYS A 120 16.52 26.61 -18.36
CA LYS A 120 17.22 27.56 -17.50
C LYS A 120 16.16 28.46 -16.88
N ASP A 121 16.18 28.57 -15.55
CA ASP A 121 15.36 29.56 -14.86
C ASP A 121 15.83 30.95 -15.29
N HIS A 122 15.07 31.58 -16.19
CA HIS A 122 15.23 32.97 -16.54
C HIS A 122 14.34 33.79 -15.62
N TRP A 123 14.97 34.47 -14.65
CA TRP A 123 14.28 35.49 -13.89
C TRP A 123 13.94 36.68 -14.80
N PRO A 124 12.75 37.30 -14.66
CA PRO A 124 12.35 38.45 -15.48
C PRO A 124 13.18 39.72 -15.20
N PHE A 125 14.11 39.65 -14.26
CA PHE A 125 15.07 40.70 -13.94
C PHE A 125 16.43 40.06 -13.70
N ASP A 126 17.48 40.77 -14.10
CA ASP A 126 18.85 40.36 -13.81
C ASP A 126 19.08 40.48 -12.30
N VAL A 127 19.13 39.34 -11.63
CA VAL A 127 19.64 39.28 -10.26
C VAL A 127 21.14 39.14 -10.40
N ASP A 128 21.87 40.16 -9.98
CA ASP A 128 23.32 40.09 -9.77
C ASP A 128 23.60 39.12 -8.62
N LEU A 129 23.49 37.82 -8.92
CA LEU A 129 23.92 36.76 -8.03
C LEU A 129 25.43 36.71 -8.13
N GLU A 130 26.11 37.35 -7.17
CA GLU A 130 27.52 37.05 -6.91
C GLU A 130 27.66 35.52 -6.82
N SER A 131 28.43 34.94 -7.74
CA SER A 131 28.54 33.49 -7.90
C SER A 131 29.42 32.94 -6.78
N PHE A 132 28.79 32.59 -5.65
CA PHE A 132 29.48 31.95 -4.55
C PHE A 132 29.59 30.44 -4.81
N GLU A 133 30.82 29.94 -4.94
CA GLU A 133 31.10 28.51 -5.19
C GLU A 133 30.78 27.65 -3.97
N THR A 134 30.76 28.25 -2.77
CA THR A 134 30.47 27.54 -1.51
C THR A 134 29.54 28.35 -0.61
N CYS A 135 28.68 27.65 0.15
CA CYS A 135 27.74 28.26 1.10
C CYS A 135 28.44 29.10 2.20
N LEU A 136 29.74 28.92 2.39
CA LEU A 136 30.58 29.68 3.33
C LEU A 136 30.96 31.08 2.83
N GLN A 137 30.87 31.33 1.53
CA GLN A 137 31.17 32.63 0.92
C GLN A 137 29.93 33.54 0.90
N CYS A 138 28.75 33.02 1.25
CA CYS A 138 27.54 33.82 1.34
C CYS A 138 27.60 34.79 2.54
N PRO A 139 27.49 36.11 2.34
CA PRO A 139 27.55 37.09 3.42
C PRO A 139 26.41 36.94 4.45
N ALA A 140 25.26 36.38 4.04
CA ALA A 140 24.15 36.09 4.94
C ALA A 140 24.38 34.84 5.83
N CYS A 141 25.23 33.90 5.40
CA CYS A 141 25.59 32.73 6.20
C CYS A 141 26.78 33.00 7.14
N ALA A 142 27.66 33.93 6.76
CA ALA A 142 28.80 34.36 7.58
C ALA A 142 28.36 35.16 8.82
N SER A 143 27.29 35.95 8.72
CA SER A 143 26.74 36.74 9.83
C SER A 143 26.16 35.88 10.97
N LEU A 144 25.76 34.64 10.69
CA LEU A 144 25.25 33.68 11.69
C LEU A 144 26.37 33.02 12.52
N LYS A 145 27.63 33.02 12.04
CA LYS A 145 28.77 32.45 12.80
C LYS A 145 29.30 33.38 13.89
N ASN A 146 29.03 34.68 13.80
CA ASN A 146 29.62 35.69 14.69
C ASN A 146 28.71 36.02 15.90
N GLN A 147 27.67 35.22 16.16
CA GLN A 147 26.72 35.43 17.27
C GLN A 147 26.80 34.38 18.39
N ASN A 148 27.86 33.55 18.42
CA ASN A 148 28.17 32.64 19.53
C ASN A 148 29.44 33.09 20.26
#